data_AF-A0A7L5YZV7-F1
#
_entry.id   AF-A0A7L5YZV7-F1
#
_cell.length_a   1.000
_cell.length_b   1.000
_cell.length_c   1.000
_cell.angle_alpha   90.00
_cell.angle_beta   90.00
_cell.angle_gamma   90.00
#
_symmetry.space_group_name_H-M   'P 1'
#
loop_
_entity.id
_entity.type
_entity.pdbx_description
1 polymer ?
#
loop_
_entity_poly.entity_id
_entity_poly.type
_entity_poly.pdbx_seq_one_letter_code
_entity_poly.pdbx_strand_id
1 'polypeptide(L)'
;MGVSAVGNRGIRPATIPWLVGGSLALLITLIWVFAPPLVPGLRSAAHEQCNELTGANYRNYRIAWVTPRNLNFDFPHWSCTDLRTAERPTKSLGWWVNPF
;
A
#
# COMPACT_ATOMS: atom_id res chain seq x y z
N MET A 1 36.25 47.80 3.94
CA MET A 1 35.97 46.43 3.44
C MET A 1 34.88 45.84 4.32
N GLY A 2 33.63 45.83 3.83
CA GLY A 2 32.51 45.22 4.54
C GLY A 2 32.17 43.91 3.87
N VAL A 3 32.66 42.80 4.40
CA VAL A 3 32.17 41.46 4.04
C VAL A 3 30.96 41.17 4.90
N SER A 4 29.77 41.52 4.42
CA SER A 4 28.54 40.98 4.99
C SER A 4 28.36 39.56 4.48
N ALA A 5 28.76 38.61 5.32
CA ALA A 5 28.47 37.20 5.16
C ALA A 5 26.94 36.98 5.17
N VAL A 6 26.45 36.35 4.10
CA VAL A 6 25.35 35.38 4.06
C VAL A 6 24.08 35.79 4.84
N GLY A 7 23.28 36.67 4.24
CA GLY A 7 21.90 36.95 4.68
C GLY A 7 20.92 35.88 4.20
N ASN A 8 20.86 34.76 4.92
CA ASN A 8 19.70 33.90 5.14
C ASN A 8 18.55 34.01 4.11
N ARG A 9 18.60 33.25 3.00
CA ARG A 9 17.38 32.84 2.28
C ARG A 9 16.65 31.80 3.14
N GLY A 10 16.18 32.22 4.31
CA GLY A 10 15.41 31.39 5.22
C GLY A 10 14.09 30.99 4.57
N ILE A 11 13.66 29.75 4.83
CA ILE A 11 12.34 29.25 4.47
C ILE A 11 11.31 30.25 5.01
N ARG A 12 10.50 30.84 4.12
CA ARG A 12 9.45 31.78 4.55
C ARG A 12 8.51 31.03 5.50
N PRO A 13 8.06 31.62 6.62
CA PRO A 13 7.14 30.94 7.53
C PRO A 13 5.83 30.51 6.82
N ALA A 14 5.43 31.22 5.77
CA ALA A 14 4.29 30.86 4.91
C ALA A 14 4.47 29.55 4.09
N THR A 15 5.70 29.09 3.86
CA THR A 15 5.99 27.82 3.15
C THR A 15 5.96 26.59 4.05
N ILE A 16 6.05 26.75 5.37
CA ILE A 16 6.05 25.65 6.34
C ILE A 16 4.76 24.81 6.28
N PRO A 17 3.53 25.38 6.32
CA PRO A 17 2.31 24.56 6.28
C PRO A 17 2.15 23.78 4.98
N TRP A 18 2.62 24.30 3.85
CA TRP A 18 2.64 23.59 2.58
C TRP A 18 3.61 22.40 2.57
N LEU A 19 4.81 22.58 3.12
CA LEU A 19 5.79 21.50 3.24
C LEU A 19 5.32 20.41 4.20
N VAL A 20 4.72 20.79 5.33
CA VAL A 20 4.14 19.84 6.30
C VAL A 20 2.94 19.11 5.68
N GLY A 21 2.03 19.83 5.03
CA GLY A 21 0.88 19.22 4.36
C GLY A 21 1.30 18.26 3.24
N GLY A 22 2.25 18.67 2.40
CA GLY A 22 2.77 17.84 1.31
C GLY A 22 3.48 16.57 1.81
N SER A 23 4.31 16.70 2.85
CA SER A 23 4.99 15.54 3.44
C SER A 23 4.02 14.58 4.13
N LEU A 24 3.00 15.10 4.82
CA LEU A 24 1.96 14.28 5.44
C LEU A 24 1.13 13.53 4.38
N ALA A 25 0.73 14.23 3.31
CA ALA A 25 0.00 13.63 2.20
C ALA A 25 0.82 12.51 1.55
N LEU A 26 2.10 12.76 1.28
CA LEU A 26 3.02 11.74 0.75
C LEU A 26 3.13 10.53 1.68
N LEU A 27 3.29 10.76 2.98
CA LEU A 27 3.37 9.69 3.97
C LEU A 27 2.09 8.86 3.99
N ILE A 28 0.91 9.50 3.98
CA ILE A 28 -0.39 8.81 3.92
C ILE A 28 -0.50 7.98 2.66
N THR A 29 -0.12 8.51 1.50
CA THR A 29 -0.14 7.76 0.23
C THR A 29 0.80 6.55 0.29
N LEU A 30 2.01 6.71 0.83
CA LEU A 30 2.96 5.61 0.98
C LEU A 30 2.43 4.53 1.93
N ILE A 31 1.88 4.92 3.08
CA ILE A 31 1.25 3.98 4.02
C ILE A 31 0.10 3.26 3.31
N TRP A 32 -0.73 3.99 2.59
CA TRP A 32 -1.86 3.40 1.87
C TRP A 32 -1.39 2.40 0.80
N VAL A 33 -0.33 2.65 0.05
CA VAL A 33 0.12 1.70 -0.99
C VAL A 33 0.92 0.53 -0.41
N PHE A 34 1.69 0.74 0.67
CA PHE A 34 2.72 -0.21 1.10
C PHE A 34 2.50 -0.83 2.48
N ALA A 35 1.60 -0.31 3.32
CA ALA A 35 1.38 -0.88 4.65
C ALA A 35 0.89 -2.34 4.64
N PRO A 36 -0.09 -2.75 3.81
CA PRO A 36 -0.64 -4.11 3.87
C PRO A 36 0.38 -5.25 3.69
N PRO A 37 1.32 -5.23 2.72
CA PRO A 37 2.34 -6.28 2.62
C PRO A 37 3.43 -6.20 3.68
N LEU A 38 3.63 -5.04 4.32
CA LEU A 38 4.67 -4.81 5.33
C LEU A 38 4.21 -5.17 6.75
N VAL A 39 2.92 -5.06 7.04
CA VAL A 39 2.35 -5.39 8.35
C VAL A 39 2.05 -6.89 8.42
N PRO A 40 2.72 -7.67 9.30
CA PRO A 40 2.57 -9.13 9.35
C PRO A 40 1.13 -9.59 9.59
N GLY A 41 0.37 -8.87 10.43
CA GLY A 41 -1.03 -9.21 10.73
C GLY A 41 -1.97 -9.06 9.54
N LEU A 42 -1.78 -8.02 8.71
CA LEU A 42 -2.57 -7.85 7.48
C LEU A 42 -2.23 -8.93 6.46
N ARG A 43 -0.95 -9.26 6.34
CA ARG A 43 -0.50 -10.34 5.47
C ARG A 43 -1.05 -11.70 5.92
N SER A 44 -1.00 -12.03 7.22
CA SER A 44 -1.52 -13.30 7.73
C SER A 44 -3.02 -13.43 7.51
N ALA A 45 -3.79 -12.37 7.78
CA ALA A 45 -5.23 -12.34 7.50
C ALA A 45 -5.52 -12.56 6.00
N ALA A 46 -4.67 -12.02 5.13
CA ALA A 46 -4.81 -12.19 3.69
C ALA A 46 -4.61 -13.64 3.26
N HIS A 47 -3.58 -14.27 3.82
CA HIS A 47 -3.31 -15.69 3.62
C HIS A 47 -4.44 -16.58 4.16
N GLU A 48 -4.98 -16.27 5.34
CA GLU A 48 -6.07 -17.02 5.96
C GLU A 48 -7.34 -16.95 5.12
N GLN A 49 -7.77 -15.75 4.72
CA GLN A 49 -8.94 -15.56 3.87
C GLN A 49 -8.78 -16.26 2.50
N CYS A 50 -7.60 -16.16 1.87
CA CYS A 50 -7.35 -16.86 0.60
C CYS A 50 -7.31 -18.39 0.78
N ASN A 51 -6.80 -18.87 1.92
CA ASN A 51 -6.77 -20.28 2.28
C ASN A 51 -8.20 -20.84 2.44
N GLU A 52 -9.07 -20.13 3.14
CA GLU A 52 -10.49 -20.49 3.29
C GLU A 52 -11.20 -20.57 1.94
N LEU A 53 -10.96 -19.58 1.06
CA LEU A 53 -11.56 -19.53 -0.28
C LEU A 53 -11.08 -20.65 -1.22
N THR A 54 -9.92 -21.24 -0.97
CA THR A 54 -9.29 -22.26 -1.83
C THR A 54 -9.34 -23.68 -1.24
N GLY A 55 -10.04 -23.85 -0.11
CA GLY A 55 -10.28 -25.16 0.53
C GLY A 55 -9.23 -25.57 1.55
N ALA A 56 -8.72 -24.61 2.33
CA ALA A 56 -7.89 -24.79 3.51
C ALA A 56 -6.54 -25.50 3.27
N ASN A 57 -5.92 -25.30 2.11
CA ASN A 57 -4.56 -25.77 1.84
C ASN A 57 -3.67 -24.66 1.23
N TYR A 58 -2.60 -24.32 1.95
CA TYR A 58 -1.61 -23.30 1.57
C TYR A 58 -0.89 -23.56 0.23
N ARG A 59 -0.92 -24.79 -0.29
CA ARG A 59 -0.32 -25.12 -1.61
C ARG A 59 -1.23 -24.81 -2.80
N ASN A 60 -2.50 -24.56 -2.54
CA ASN A 60 -3.54 -24.50 -3.56
C ASN A 60 -3.84 -23.07 -4.02
N TYR A 61 -3.12 -22.07 -3.53
CA TYR A 61 -3.34 -20.69 -3.90
C TYR A 61 -2.05 -19.91 -4.07
N ARG A 62 -2.15 -18.81 -4.82
CA ARG A 62 -1.14 -17.76 -4.88
C ARG A 62 -1.77 -16.47 -4.40
N ILE A 63 -1.09 -15.81 -3.47
CA ILE A 63 -1.48 -14.47 -3.02
C ILE A 63 -0.42 -13.45 -3.44
N ALA A 64 -0.87 -12.30 -3.92
CA ALA A 64 0.02 -11.20 -4.30
C ALA A 64 -0.60 -9.85 -3.97
N TRP A 65 0.23 -8.92 -3.48
CA TRP A 65 -0.15 -7.53 -3.34
C TRP A 65 -0.06 -6.84 -4.71
N VAL A 66 -1.18 -6.31 -5.18
CA VAL A 66 -1.27 -5.60 -6.45
C VAL A 66 -1.25 -4.11 -6.15
N THR A 67 -0.24 -3.42 -6.66
CA THR A 67 -0.18 -1.95 -6.61
C THR A 67 -0.71 -1.35 -7.91
N PRO A 68 -1.43 -0.23 -7.87
CA PRO A 68 -1.83 0.49 -9.08
C PRO A 68 -0.61 0.80 -9.94
N ARG A 69 -0.65 0.40 -11.22
CA ARG A 69 0.33 0.89 -12.21
C ARG A 69 -0.08 2.23 -12.79
N ASN A 70 -1.39 2.49 -12.84
CA ASN A 70 -2.00 3.74 -13.29
C ASN A 70 -3.01 4.20 -12.23
N LEU A 71 -2.98 5.50 -11.89
CA LEU A 71 -3.85 6.12 -10.88
C LEU A 71 -5.35 6.08 -11.21
N ASN A 72 -5.73 5.65 -12.41
CA ASN A 72 -7.08 5.86 -12.90
C ASN A 72 -8.11 4.81 -12.47
N PHE A 73 -7.79 3.53 -12.20
CA PHE A 73 -8.87 2.55 -11.96
C PHE A 73 -8.58 1.33 -11.07
N ASP A 74 -7.37 1.16 -10.51
CA ASP A 74 -7.10 0.04 -9.60
C ASP A 74 -6.68 0.53 -8.21
N PHE A 75 -7.46 0.21 -7.19
CA PHE A 75 -7.03 0.38 -5.81
C PHE A 75 -6.02 -0.71 -5.45
N PRO A 76 -4.99 -0.42 -4.65
CA PRO A 76 -4.07 -1.44 -4.17
C PRO A 76 -4.83 -2.47 -3.35
N HIS A 77 -4.62 -3.74 -3.67
CA HIS A 77 -5.39 -4.83 -3.08
C HIS A 77 -4.62 -6.13 -3.07
N TRP A 78 -5.05 -7.04 -2.20
CA TRP A 78 -4.63 -8.43 -2.23
C TRP A 78 -5.34 -9.18 -3.35
N SER A 79 -4.58 -9.84 -4.21
CA SER A 79 -5.09 -10.75 -5.23
C SER A 79 -4.87 -12.19 -4.78
N CYS A 80 -5.91 -13.01 -4.92
CA CYS A 80 -5.92 -14.43 -4.59
C CYS A 80 -6.24 -15.23 -5.85
N THR A 81 -5.30 -16.07 -6.27
CA THR A 81 -5.43 -16.95 -7.43
C THR A 81 -5.52 -18.39 -6.93
N ASP A 82 -6.59 -19.09 -7.29
CA ASP A 82 -6.75 -20.52 -7.01
C ASP A 82 -5.93 -21.34 -8.02
N LEU A 83 -4.95 -22.10 -7.53
CA LEU A 83 -4.06 -22.93 -8.34
C LEU A 83 -4.64 -24.31 -8.64
N ARG A 84 -5.77 -24.68 -8.03
CA ARG A 84 -6.42 -25.99 -8.24
C ARG A 84 -7.12 -26.07 -9.59
N THR A 85 -7.46 -24.93 -10.18
CA THR A 85 -8.21 -24.87 -11.44
C THR A 85 -7.66 -23.72 -12.26
N ALA A 86 -6.92 -24.04 -13.32
CA ALA A 86 -6.24 -23.05 -14.17
C ALA A 86 -7.19 -22.01 -14.81
N GLU A 87 -8.48 -22.31 -14.88
CA GLU A 87 -9.51 -21.47 -15.48
C GLU A 87 -10.16 -20.47 -14.52
N ARG A 88 -9.86 -20.53 -13.21
CA ARG A 88 -10.52 -19.64 -12.24
C ARG A 88 -9.95 -18.21 -12.31
N PRO A 89 -10.82 -17.18 -12.40
CA PRO A 89 -10.37 -15.80 -12.40
C PRO A 89 -9.74 -15.46 -11.04
N THR A 90 -8.69 -14.63 -11.08
CA THR A 90 -8.07 -14.10 -9.86
C THR A 90 -9.07 -13.23 -9.12
N LYS A 91 -9.24 -13.48 -7.82
CA LYS A 91 -10.17 -12.72 -6.97
C LYS A 91 -9.43 -11.60 -6.27
N SER A 92 -10.06 -10.42 -6.22
CA SER A 92 -9.62 -9.34 -5.35
C SER A 92 -10.17 -9.56 -3.94
N LEU A 93 -9.28 -9.54 -2.95
CA LEU A 93 -9.61 -9.54 -1.53
C LEU A 93 -9.66 -8.11 -0.94
N GLY A 94 -9.40 -7.09 -1.77
CA GLY A 94 -9.39 -5.69 -1.34
C GLY A 94 -8.12 -5.27 -0.60
N TRP A 95 -8.12 -4.03 -0.10
CA TRP A 95 -7.01 -3.42 0.64
C TRP A 95 -6.91 -3.98 2.05
N TRP A 96 -8.06 -4.01 2.74
CA TRP A 96 -8.24 -4.63 4.04
C TRP A 96 -8.86 -6.00 3.82
N VAL A 97 -8.15 -7.05 4.21
CA VAL A 97 -8.70 -8.38 4.40
C VAL A 97 -9.51 -8.39 5.69
N ASN A 98 -10.71 -8.97 5.64
CA ASN A 98 -11.66 -8.88 6.76
C ASN A 98 -11.15 -9.76 7.91
N PRO A 99 -10.90 -9.22 9.12
CA PRO A 99 -10.36 -10.00 10.23
C PRO A 99 -11.44 -10.77 11.02
N PHE A 100 -12.68 -10.85 10.51
CA PHE A 100 -13.82 -11.47 11.19
C PHE A 100 -14.70 -12.25 10.22
#